data_AF-A0A7Y5RY16-F1
#
_entry.id   AF-A0A7Y5RY16-F1
#
_cell.length_a   1.000
_cell.length_b   1.000
_cell.length_c   1.000
_cell.angle_alpha   90.00
_cell.angle_beta   90.00
_cell.angle_gamma   90.00
#
_symmetry.space_group_name_H-M   'P 1'
#
loop_
_entity.id
_entity.type
_entity.pdbx_description
1 polymer ?
#
loop_
_entity_poly.entity_id
_entity_poly.type
_entity_poly.pdbx_seq_one_letter_code
_entity_poly.pdbx_strand_id
1 'polypeptide(L)'
;MAAQPQIDERSCRESLERFFGDHPDTATQRRALKALRLLAACETPLRGKPEGWAAGIIYSLANQDRRACGVPGLLNSEVEALFGVSIGTIRKRAAQIERLLAV
;
A
#
# COMPACT_ATOMS: atom_id res chain seq x y z
N MET A 1 -29.03 -2.03 3.53
CA MET A 1 -27.68 -1.88 4.11
C MET A 1 -26.77 -1.30 3.04
N ALA A 2 -26.28 -0.09 3.21
CA ALA A 2 -25.39 0.54 2.23
C ALA A 2 -24.05 -0.20 2.23
N ALA A 3 -23.65 -0.73 1.07
CA ALA A 3 -22.31 -1.27 0.87
C ALA A 3 -21.31 -0.15 1.17
N GLN A 4 -20.60 -0.26 2.29
CA GLN A 4 -19.57 0.70 2.66
C GLN A 4 -18.45 0.64 1.62
N PRO A 5 -17.77 1.76 1.32
CA PRO A 5 -16.77 1.79 0.27
C PRO A 5 -15.64 0.83 0.66
N GLN A 6 -15.60 -0.29 -0.06
CA GLN A 6 -14.46 -1.18 -0.14
C GLN A 6 -13.30 -0.38 -0.74
N ILE A 7 -12.07 -0.79 -0.47
CA ILE A 7 -10.92 -0.22 -1.17
C ILE A 7 -11.19 -0.24 -2.68
N ASP A 8 -10.92 0.88 -3.37
CA ASP A 8 -10.98 0.90 -4.83
C ASP A 8 -9.80 0.07 -5.35
N GLU A 9 -10.04 -1.23 -5.52
CA GLU A 9 -9.01 -2.21 -5.90
C GLU A 9 -8.38 -1.81 -7.23
N ARG A 10 -9.17 -1.32 -8.18
CA ARG A 10 -8.68 -0.98 -9.52
C ARG A 10 -7.70 0.19 -9.45
N SER A 11 -8.08 1.30 -8.83
CA SER A 11 -7.21 2.48 -8.72
C SER A 11 -5.97 2.19 -7.87
N CYS A 12 -6.11 1.36 -6.83
CA CYS A 12 -4.97 0.92 -6.02
C CYS A 12 -4.02 0.03 -6.84
N ARG A 13 -4.54 -0.90 -7.65
CA ARG A 13 -3.76 -1.75 -8.56
C ARG A 13 -3.01 -0.91 -9.58
N GLU A 14 -3.67 0.05 -10.24
CA GLU A 14 -3.04 0.95 -11.22
C GLU A 14 -1.87 1.73 -10.58
N SER A 15 -2.02 2.16 -9.32
CA SER A 15 -0.95 2.82 -8.57
C SER A 15 0.23 1.89 -8.28
N LEU A 16 -0.03 0.63 -7.90
CA LEU A 16 1.02 -0.38 -7.67
C LEU A 16 1.74 -0.71 -8.99
N GLU A 17 1.01 -0.92 -10.08
CA GLU A 17 1.57 -1.25 -11.39
C GLU A 17 2.46 -0.13 -11.92
N ARG A 18 2.03 1.13 -11.76
CA ARG A 18 2.87 2.29 -12.08
C ARG A 18 4.16 2.30 -11.27
N PHE A 19 4.07 2.13 -9.95
CA PHE A 19 5.24 2.10 -9.08
C PHE A 19 6.24 1.00 -9.49
N PHE A 20 5.79 -0.23 -9.73
CA PHE A 20 6.68 -1.32 -10.13
C PHE A 20 7.15 -1.24 -11.59
N GLY A 21 6.49 -0.42 -12.42
CA GLY A 21 7.01 -0.05 -13.74
C GLY A 21 8.26 0.83 -13.63
N ASP A 22 8.26 1.78 -12.70
CA ASP A 22 9.39 2.69 -12.45
C ASP A 22 10.46 2.05 -11.52
N HIS A 23 10.05 1.14 -10.64
CA HIS A 23 10.89 0.45 -9.66
C HIS A 23 10.72 -1.08 -9.74
N PRO A 24 11.38 -1.75 -10.70
CA PRO A 24 11.18 -3.18 -10.92
C PRO A 24 11.62 -4.05 -9.73
N ASP A 25 10.65 -4.69 -9.08
CA ASP A 25 10.87 -5.76 -8.11
C ASP A 25 9.70 -6.76 -8.21
N THR A 26 9.90 -7.81 -9.02
CA THR A 26 8.86 -8.80 -9.31
C THR A 26 8.42 -9.56 -8.07
N ALA A 27 9.31 -9.78 -7.09
CA ALA A 27 8.97 -10.50 -5.87
C ALA A 27 8.05 -9.65 -4.98
N THR A 28 8.43 -8.40 -4.75
CA THR A 28 7.63 -7.45 -3.96
C THR A 28 6.32 -7.11 -4.67
N GLN A 29 6.32 -6.97 -6.00
CA GLN A 29 5.10 -6.73 -6.78
C GLN A 29 4.07 -7.85 -6.60
N ARG A 30 4.47 -9.13 -6.66
CA ARG A 30 3.56 -10.25 -6.42
C ARG A 30 2.98 -10.23 -5.00
N ARG A 31 3.81 -9.90 -4.00
CA ARG A 31 3.36 -9.75 -2.60
C ARG A 31 2.38 -8.60 -2.45
N ALA A 32 2.64 -7.46 -3.10
CA ALA A 32 1.78 -6.28 -3.07
C ALA A 32 0.41 -6.56 -3.69
N LEU A 33 0.37 -7.20 -4.87
CA LEU A 33 -0.88 -7.58 -5.51
C LEU A 33 -1.66 -8.62 -4.70
N LYS A 34 -0.97 -9.53 -4.00
CA LYS A 34 -1.60 -10.46 -3.06
C LYS A 34 -2.22 -9.71 -1.87
N ALA A 35 -1.47 -8.78 -1.26
CA ALA A 35 -1.97 -7.97 -0.15
C ALA A 35 -3.21 -7.16 -0.56
N LEU A 36 -3.19 -6.55 -1.76
CA LEU A 36 -4.34 -5.82 -2.29
C LEU A 36 -5.59 -6.71 -2.40
N ARG A 37 -5.45 -7.93 -2.95
CA ARG A 37 -6.58 -8.88 -3.04
C ARG A 37 -7.14 -9.24 -1.66
N LEU A 38 -6.27 -9.44 -0.67
CA LEU A 38 -6.71 -9.75 0.69
C LEU A 38 -7.42 -8.56 1.34
N LEU A 39 -6.94 -7.34 1.11
CA LEU A 39 -7.58 -6.11 1.60
C LEU A 39 -8.94 -5.87 0.92
N ALA A 40 -9.06 -6.15 -0.38
CA ALA A 40 -10.32 -6.06 -1.12
C ALA A 40 -11.36 -7.07 -0.63
N ALA A 41 -10.93 -8.26 -0.20
CA ALA A 41 -11.79 -9.27 0.41
C ALA A 41 -12.15 -8.97 1.88
N CYS A 42 -11.56 -7.95 2.51
CA CYS A 42 -11.79 -7.63 3.89
C CYS A 42 -13.11 -6.87 4.06
N GLU A 43 -13.96 -7.30 5.01
CA GLU A 43 -15.23 -6.61 5.32
C GLU A 43 -15.03 -5.26 6.03
N THR A 44 -13.79 -4.96 6.46
CA THR A 44 -13.46 -3.70 7.12
C THR A 44 -13.43 -2.55 6.10
N PRO A 45 -14.22 -1.47 6.27
CA PRO A 45 -14.22 -0.35 5.35
C PRO A 45 -12.88 0.38 5.32
N LEU A 46 -12.22 0.37 4.16
CA LEU A 46 -10.91 0.98 3.95
C LEU A 46 -11.05 2.39 3.37
N ARG A 47 -11.48 3.34 4.19
CA ARG A 47 -11.65 4.74 3.78
C ARG A 47 -10.33 5.43 3.44
N GLY A 48 -10.31 6.21 2.37
CA GLY A 48 -9.18 7.07 1.99
C GLY A 48 -8.86 6.96 0.50
N LYS A 49 -7.83 7.71 0.07
CA LYS A 49 -7.34 7.68 -1.31
C LYS A 49 -6.71 6.32 -1.65
N PRO A 50 -6.98 5.74 -2.84
CA PRO A 50 -6.39 4.47 -3.28
C PRO A 50 -4.87 4.50 -3.31
N GLU A 51 -4.27 5.62 -3.71
CA GLU A 51 -2.82 5.83 -3.76
C GLU A 51 -2.18 5.69 -2.37
N GLY A 52 -2.89 6.15 -1.32
CA GLY A 52 -2.45 6.01 0.06
C GLY A 52 -2.45 4.56 0.55
N TRP A 53 -3.39 3.75 0.06
CA TRP A 53 -3.40 2.31 0.34
C TRP A 53 -2.32 1.58 -0.44
N ALA A 54 -2.12 1.90 -1.72
CA ALA A 54 -1.04 1.36 -2.54
C ALA A 54 0.34 1.64 -1.91
N ALA A 55 0.60 2.89 -1.54
CA ALA A 55 1.81 3.29 -0.84
C ALA A 55 1.96 2.57 0.52
N GLY A 56 0.85 2.42 1.26
CA GLY A 56 0.84 1.67 2.52
C GLY A 56 1.24 0.21 2.37
N ILE A 57 0.78 -0.46 1.31
CA ILE A 57 1.15 -1.85 0.98
C ILE A 57 2.65 -1.94 0.69
N ILE A 58 3.17 -1.05 -0.15
CA ILE A 58 4.61 -1.04 -0.47
C ILE A 58 5.42 -0.80 0.78
N TYR A 59 5.01 0.17 1.61
CA TYR A 59 5.71 0.51 2.83
C TYR A 59 5.69 -0.63 3.84
N SER A 60 4.55 -1.31 4.06
CA SER A 60 4.51 -2.43 5.00
C SER A 60 5.41 -3.58 4.54
N LEU A 61 5.35 -3.95 3.26
CA LEU A 61 6.19 -5.02 2.70
C LEU A 61 7.68 -4.69 2.74
N ALA A 62 8.04 -3.45 2.42
CA ALA A 62 9.42 -2.97 2.47
C ALA A 62 10.04 -3.04 3.88
N ASN A 63 9.20 -2.99 4.91
CA ASN A 63 9.62 -2.92 6.31
C ASN A 63 9.24 -4.18 7.10
N GLN A 64 8.69 -5.22 6.46
CA GLN A 64 8.19 -6.40 7.16
C GLN A 64 9.30 -7.16 7.91
N ASP A 65 10.50 -7.23 7.34
CA ASP A 65 11.61 -8.03 7.88
C ASP A 65 12.64 -7.17 8.65
N ARG A 66 12.40 -5.86 8.84
CA ARG A 66 13.38 -4.91 9.38
C ARG A 66 12.72 -3.81 10.21
N ARG A 67 13.51 -3.11 11.04
CA ARG A 67 13.03 -1.88 11.68
C ARG A 67 12.63 -0.86 10.60
N ALA A 68 11.46 -0.25 10.74
CA ALA A 68 10.90 0.67 9.75
C ALA A 68 11.91 1.75 9.33
N CYS A 69 12.41 1.68 8.10
CA CYS A 69 13.42 2.57 7.52
C CYS A 69 12.97 3.30 6.26
N GLY A 70 11.79 3.00 5.71
CA GLY A 70 11.27 3.63 4.48
C GLY A 70 11.08 2.62 3.36
N VAL A 71 10.95 3.11 2.12
CA VAL A 71 10.99 2.26 0.93
C VAL A 71 12.44 2.20 0.44
N PRO A 72 13.05 1.00 0.29
CA PRO A 72 14.43 0.87 -0.16
C PRO A 72 14.71 1.66 -1.44
N GLY A 73 15.79 2.45 -1.43
CA GLY A 73 16.21 3.24 -2.59
C GLY A 73 15.41 4.52 -2.83
N LEU A 74 14.45 4.87 -1.95
CA LEU A 74 13.65 6.09 -2.08
C LEU A 74 13.60 6.89 -0.78
N LEU A 75 13.69 8.21 -0.91
CA LEU A 75 13.41 9.15 0.17
C LEU A 75 11.90 9.18 0.44
N ASN A 76 11.54 9.46 1.70
CA ASN A 76 10.13 9.63 2.06
C ASN A 76 9.44 10.69 1.19
N SER A 77 10.13 11.80 0.88
CA SER A 77 9.59 12.87 0.01
C SER A 77 9.34 12.41 -1.42
N GLU A 78 10.16 11.49 -1.95
CA GLU A 78 9.95 10.91 -3.28
C GLU A 78 8.72 9.99 -3.27
N VAL A 79 8.57 9.17 -2.24
CA VAL A 79 7.37 8.34 -2.05
C VAL A 79 6.12 9.23 -1.91
N GLU A 80 6.19 10.31 -1.14
CA GLU A 80 5.09 11.27 -1.03
C GLU A 80 4.71 11.87 -2.39
N ALA A 81 5.70 12.26 -3.19
CA ALA A 81 5.49 12.83 -4.52
C ALA A 81 4.88 11.81 -5.51
N LEU A 82 5.36 10.56 -5.50
CA LEU A 82 4.87 9.49 -6.37
C LEU A 82 3.40 9.17 -6.14
N PHE A 83 2.96 9.15 -4.87
CA PHE A 83 1.60 8.76 -4.49
C PHE A 83 0.68 9.94 -4.14
N GLY A 84 1.20 11.16 -4.11
CA GLY A 84 0.41 12.36 -3.78
C GLY A 84 -0.22 12.33 -2.39
N VAL A 85 0.42 11.65 -1.44
CA VAL A 85 -0.03 11.49 -0.04
C VAL A 85 1.14 11.66 0.91
N SER A 86 0.88 12.12 2.14
CA SER A 86 1.94 12.30 3.14
C SER A 86 2.46 10.97 3.70
N ILE A 87 3.73 10.95 4.13
CA ILE A 87 4.39 9.80 4.75
C ILE A 87 3.69 9.37 6.04
N GLY A 88 3.12 10.34 6.77
CA GLY A 88 2.29 10.05 7.94
C GLY A 88 1.04 9.25 7.56
N THR A 89 0.41 9.57 6.42
CA THR A 89 -0.71 8.79 5.88
C THR A 89 -0.25 7.39 5.48
N ILE A 90 0.86 7.28 4.76
CA ILE A 90 1.43 6.01 4.31
C ILE A 90 1.70 5.09 5.50
N ARG A 91 2.42 5.57 6.52
CA ARG A 91 2.71 4.81 7.74
C ARG A 91 1.43 4.36 8.46
N LYS A 92 0.43 5.23 8.54
CA LYS A 92 -0.86 4.88 9.14
C LYS A 92 -1.56 3.75 8.37
N ARG A 93 -1.48 3.75 7.04
CA ARG A 93 -2.03 2.66 6.21
C ARG A 93 -1.23 1.39 6.34
N ALA A 94 0.10 1.45 6.31
CA ALA A 94 0.96 0.30 6.54
C ALA A 94 0.62 -0.42 7.86
N ALA A 95 0.53 0.34 8.96
CA ALA A 95 0.14 -0.21 10.27
C ALA A 95 -1.31 -0.73 10.33
N GLN A 96 -2.20 -0.28 9.45
CA GLN A 96 -3.54 -0.87 9.30
C GLN A 96 -3.47 -2.20 8.53
N ILE A 97 -2.68 -2.24 7.47
CA ILE A 97 -2.50 -3.44 6.63
C ILE A 97 -1.86 -4.56 7.44
N GLU A 98 -0.80 -4.28 8.20
CA GLU A 98 -0.15 -5.23 9.10
C GLU A 98 -1.16 -5.86 10.08
N ARG A 99 -2.03 -5.03 10.70
CA ARG A 99 -3.08 -5.51 11.61
C ARG A 99 -4.15 -6.34 10.92
N LEU A 100 -4.55 -5.98 9.70
CA LEU A 100 -5.61 -6.66 8.96
C LEU A 100 -5.15 -8.00 8.37
N LEU A 101 -3.89 -8.08 7.96
CA LEU A 101 -3.35 -9.22 7.25
C LEU A 101 -2.47 -10.12 8.13
N ALA A 102 -2.19 -9.72 9.38
CA ALA A 102 -1.30 -10.42 10.31
C ALA A 102 0.03 -10.86 9.67
N VAL A 103 0.57 -10.00 8.80
CA VAL A 103 1.86 -10.19 8.08
C VAL A 103 2.99 -9.49 8.79
#